data_AF-A0A6B3DLV1-F1
#
_entry.id   AF-A0A6B3DLV1-F1
#
_cell.length_a   1.000
_cell.length_b   1.000
_cell.length_c   1.000
_cell.angle_alpha   90.00
_cell.angle_beta   90.00
_cell.angle_gamma   90.00
#
_symmetry.space_group_name_H-M   'P 1'
#
loop_
_entity.id
_entity.type
_entity.pdbx_description
1 polymer ?
#
loop_
_entity_poly.entity_id
_entity_poly.type
_entity_poly.pdbx_seq_one_letter_code
_entity_poly.pdbx_strand_id
1 'polypeptide(L)'
;MLHVTYETADRLESGKLADFREDRGHVKVRVAESATPAQYVDALNSEMQRFLDNAQWFQLWRDEIINRRHPEFALNVTYRLDDLEPGQTVKIREVKGHVDIRVQRDAAPAEFVAAINPAITAFLAGGQWFQLFGGEIVDMSSPDAMSHA
;
A
#
# COMPACT_ATOMS: atom_id res chain seq x y z
N MET A 1 6.19 -6.61 -13.05
CA MET A 1 5.07 -5.66 -12.95
C MET A 1 5.04 -5.06 -11.55
N LEU A 2 4.51 -3.84 -11.38
CA LEU A 2 4.17 -3.34 -10.06
C LEU A 2 3.02 -4.11 -9.43
N HIS A 3 3.18 -4.51 -8.18
CA HIS A 3 2.14 -5.20 -7.44
C HIS A 3 2.28 -4.97 -5.93
N VAL A 4 1.14 -4.91 -5.25
CA VAL A 4 1.08 -4.82 -3.79
C VAL A 4 0.13 -5.90 -3.30
N THR A 5 0.62 -6.79 -2.43
CA THR A 5 -0.19 -7.86 -1.82
C THR A 5 -0.35 -7.63 -0.34
N TYR A 6 -1.58 -7.74 0.14
CA TYR A 6 -1.91 -7.80 1.55
C TYR A 6 -2.22 -9.25 1.94
N GLU A 7 -1.77 -9.67 3.12
CA GLU A 7 -2.15 -10.94 3.74
C GLU A 7 -2.37 -10.79 5.25
N THR A 8 -3.20 -11.66 5.83
CA THR A 8 -3.21 -11.83 7.28
C THR A 8 -2.04 -12.69 7.73
N ALA A 9 -1.63 -12.52 8.97
CA ALA A 9 -0.58 -13.32 9.59
C ALA A 9 -0.95 -13.65 11.04
N ASP A 10 -0.92 -14.94 11.37
CA ASP A 10 -1.06 -15.42 12.76
C ASP A 10 0.06 -14.91 13.66
N ARG A 11 1.23 -14.68 13.07
CA ARG A 11 2.42 -14.23 13.77
C ARG A 11 3.24 -13.28 12.92
N LEU A 12 3.44 -12.09 13.48
CA LEU A 12 4.47 -11.14 13.07
C LEU A 12 5.61 -11.14 14.09
N GLU A 13 6.68 -10.40 13.80
CA GLU A 13 7.74 -10.17 14.79
C GLU A 13 7.13 -9.59 16.08
N SER A 14 7.77 -9.89 17.22
CA SER A 14 7.20 -9.58 18.54
C SER A 14 6.80 -8.11 18.65
N GLY A 15 5.51 -7.86 18.91
CA GLY A 15 4.95 -6.52 19.08
C GLY A 15 4.53 -5.81 17.79
N LYS A 16 4.76 -6.39 16.60
CA LYS A 16 4.26 -5.84 15.34
C LYS A 16 2.83 -6.29 15.04
N LEU A 17 2.04 -5.36 14.50
CA LEU A 17 0.68 -5.60 14.01
C LEU A 17 0.56 -5.41 12.50
N ALA A 18 1.57 -4.81 11.87
CA ALA A 18 1.75 -4.74 10.44
C ALA A 18 3.25 -4.91 10.09
N ASP A 19 3.54 -5.36 8.88
CA ASP A 19 4.90 -5.45 8.32
C ASP A 19 4.86 -5.16 6.82
N PHE A 20 5.86 -4.43 6.33
CA PHE A 20 6.02 -4.10 4.92
C PHE A 20 7.35 -4.65 4.44
N ARG A 21 7.31 -5.40 3.34
CA ARG A 21 8.51 -5.93 2.69
C ARG A 21 8.49 -5.55 1.22
N GLU A 22 9.60 -5.05 0.75
CA GLU A 22 9.77 -4.59 -0.62
C GLU A 22 10.73 -5.51 -1.37
N ASP A 23 10.39 -5.78 -2.63
CA ASP A 23 11.23 -6.40 -3.63
C ASP A 23 11.03 -5.67 -4.98
N ARG A 24 11.71 -6.11 -6.04
CA ARG A 24 11.58 -5.56 -7.38
C ARG A 24 10.15 -5.67 -7.90
N GLY A 25 9.46 -4.54 -7.96
CA GLY A 25 8.09 -4.43 -8.42
C GLY A 25 7.05 -4.90 -7.42
N HIS A 26 7.43 -5.34 -6.22
CA HIS A 26 6.51 -5.98 -5.29
C HIS A 26 6.61 -5.41 -3.89
N VAL A 27 5.46 -5.05 -3.31
CA VAL A 27 5.35 -4.80 -1.86
C VAL A 27 4.42 -5.84 -1.25
N LYS A 28 4.92 -6.54 -0.24
CA LYS A 28 4.14 -7.43 0.60
C LYS A 28 3.82 -6.76 1.92
N VAL A 29 2.53 -6.57 2.18
CA VAL A 29 1.99 -6.03 3.43
C VAL A 29 1.36 -7.18 4.21
N ARG A 30 1.75 -7.34 5.48
CA ARG A 30 1.20 -8.37 6.36
C ARG A 30 0.50 -7.69 7.52
N VAL A 31 -0.68 -8.17 7.90
CA VAL A 31 -1.47 -7.62 9.00
C VAL A 31 -1.76 -8.70 10.03
N ALA A 32 -1.56 -8.42 11.31
CA ALA A 32 -1.85 -9.39 12.37
C ALA A 32 -3.34 -9.72 12.42
N GLU A 33 -3.67 -11.01 12.37
CA GLU A 33 -5.08 -11.47 12.32
C GLU A 33 -5.86 -11.15 13.60
N SER A 34 -5.17 -11.12 14.75
CA SER A 34 -5.77 -10.84 16.05
C SER A 34 -5.98 -9.35 16.33
N ALA A 35 -5.61 -8.45 15.41
CA ALA A 35 -5.68 -7.01 15.64
C ALA A 35 -7.10 -6.47 15.47
N THR A 36 -7.48 -5.50 16.31
CA THR A 36 -8.71 -4.73 16.08
C THR A 36 -8.54 -3.74 14.90
N PRO A 37 -9.64 -3.24 14.31
CA PRO A 37 -9.58 -2.24 13.24
C PRO A 37 -8.69 -1.03 13.55
N ALA A 38 -8.85 -0.44 14.73
CA ALA A 38 -8.04 0.69 15.14
C ALA A 38 -6.55 0.32 15.25
N GLN A 39 -6.27 -0.83 15.87
CA GLN A 39 -4.91 -1.32 16.08
C GLN A 39 -4.15 -1.56 14.78
N TYR A 40 -4.75 -2.25 13.80
CA TYR A 40 -4.05 -2.50 12.55
C TYR A 40 -3.96 -1.26 11.67
N VAL A 41 -4.95 -0.36 11.68
CA VAL A 41 -4.87 0.90 10.92
C VAL A 41 -3.74 1.78 11.44
N ASP A 42 -3.60 1.91 12.75
CA ASP A 42 -2.50 2.66 13.37
C ASP A 42 -1.14 2.04 13.05
N ALA A 43 -1.06 0.71 13.07
CA ALA A 43 0.15 -0.02 12.70
C ALA A 43 0.50 0.13 11.22
N LEU A 44 -0.48 0.01 10.32
CA LEU A 44 -0.31 0.21 8.88
C LEU A 44 0.20 1.63 8.59
N ASN A 45 -0.38 2.66 9.21
CA ASN A 45 0.11 4.03 9.07
C ASN A 45 1.55 4.18 9.53
N SER A 46 1.88 3.61 10.70
CA SER A 46 3.24 3.69 11.26
C SER A 46 4.27 3.01 10.36
N GLU A 47 3.99 1.80 9.88
CA GLU A 47 4.90 1.09 8.98
C GLU A 47 4.94 1.73 7.59
N MET A 48 3.83 2.28 7.08
CA MET A 48 3.79 2.99 5.81
C MET A 48 4.68 4.23 5.81
N GLN A 49 4.72 5.01 6.90
CA GLN A 49 5.64 6.14 7.01
C GLN A 49 7.09 5.67 6.93
N ARG A 50 7.45 4.63 7.70
CA ARG A 50 8.81 4.06 7.68
C ARG A 50 9.17 3.49 6.32
N PHE A 51 8.23 2.82 5.67
CA PHE A 51 8.39 2.30 4.31
C PHE A 51 8.68 3.45 3.34
N LEU A 52 7.81 4.47 3.26
CA LEU A 52 7.98 5.58 2.32
C LEU A 52 9.23 6.43 2.58
N ASP A 53 9.70 6.50 3.82
CA ASP A 53 10.94 7.21 4.15
C ASP A 53 12.19 6.56 3.56
N ASN A 54 12.12 5.26 3.23
CA ASN A 54 13.23 4.46 2.71
C ASN A 54 13.01 3.93 1.29
N ALA A 55 11.76 3.82 0.85
CA ALA A 55 11.40 3.25 -0.44
C ALA A 55 11.50 4.30 -1.56
N GLN A 56 11.79 3.83 -2.78
CA GLN A 56 11.87 4.69 -3.96
C GLN A 56 10.62 4.50 -4.83
N TRP A 57 9.48 4.93 -4.30
CA TRP A 57 8.20 4.95 -5.01
C TRP A 57 7.85 6.35 -5.49
N PHE A 58 7.20 6.39 -6.66
CA PHE A 58 6.88 7.61 -7.36
C PHE A 58 5.46 7.55 -7.92
N GLN A 59 4.79 8.69 -7.87
CA GLN A 59 3.53 8.92 -8.56
C GLN A 59 3.81 9.84 -9.75
N LEU A 60 3.35 9.45 -10.93
CA LEU A 60 3.31 10.30 -12.11
C LEU A 60 1.97 11.06 -12.12
N TRP A 61 2.03 12.36 -11.87
CA TRP A 61 0.84 13.21 -11.87
C TRP A 61 0.92 14.23 -13.01
N ARG A 62 0.23 13.94 -14.11
CA ARG A 62 0.39 14.67 -15.39
C ARG A 62 1.86 14.58 -15.83
N ASP A 63 2.56 15.69 -15.92
CA ASP A 63 3.97 15.77 -16.35
C ASP A 63 4.94 15.90 -15.15
N GLU A 64 4.45 15.68 -13.93
CA GLU A 64 5.24 15.81 -12.70
C GLU A 64 5.50 14.47 -12.03
N ILE A 65 6.71 14.32 -11.48
CA ILE A 65 7.11 13.15 -10.69
C ILE A 65 7.05 13.53 -9.21
N ILE A 66 6.17 12.86 -8.48
CA ILE A 66 5.97 13.06 -7.04
C ILE A 66 6.61 11.92 -6.27
N ASN A 67 7.40 12.24 -5.25
CA ASN A 67 8.04 11.28 -4.37
C ASN A 67 7.95 11.76 -2.91
N ARG A 68 8.47 10.95 -1.98
CA ARG A 68 8.44 11.25 -0.55
C ARG A 68 9.06 12.61 -0.18
N ARG A 69 10.04 13.08 -0.96
CA ARG A 69 10.79 14.32 -0.70
C ARG A 69 10.35 15.50 -1.56
N HIS A 70 9.25 15.37 -2.31
CA HIS A 70 8.76 16.43 -3.16
C HIS A 70 8.40 17.66 -2.30
N PRO A 71 8.92 18.86 -2.62
CA PRO A 71 8.89 20.01 -1.71
C PRO A 71 7.48 20.52 -1.39
N GLU A 72 6.55 20.40 -2.34
CA GLU A 72 5.18 20.92 -2.19
C GLU A 72 4.16 19.83 -1.85
N PHE A 73 4.45 18.57 -2.23
CA PHE A 73 3.48 17.48 -2.25
C PHE A 73 4.19 16.17 -1.91
N ALA A 74 4.65 16.03 -0.68
CA ALA A 74 5.34 14.82 -0.25
C ALA A 74 4.46 13.59 -0.45
N LEU A 75 4.97 12.58 -1.16
CA LEU A 75 4.26 11.32 -1.36
C LEU A 75 3.91 10.70 -0.01
N ASN A 76 2.63 10.41 0.16
CA ASN A 76 2.10 9.86 1.40
C ASN A 76 0.94 8.92 1.14
N VAL A 77 0.85 7.84 1.92
CA VAL A 77 -0.31 6.94 1.95
C VAL A 77 -0.81 6.87 3.38
N THR A 78 -2.10 7.08 3.57
CA THR A 78 -2.74 7.03 4.89
C THR A 78 -3.91 6.07 4.89
N TYR A 79 -4.00 5.29 5.95
CA TYR A 79 -5.13 4.43 6.27
C TYR A 79 -6.00 5.13 7.30
N ARG A 80 -7.32 5.05 7.16
CA ARG A 80 -8.24 5.53 8.21
C ARG A 80 -9.52 4.73 8.26
N LEU A 81 -10.06 4.59 9.47
CA LEU A 81 -11.40 4.05 9.66
C LEU A 81 -12.44 5.09 9.21
N ASP A 82 -13.44 4.62 8.47
CA ASP A 82 -14.55 5.41 7.95
C ASP A 82 -15.84 4.58 7.98
N ASP A 83 -17.00 5.24 7.94
CA ASP A 83 -18.30 4.56 7.81
C ASP A 83 -18.66 4.54 6.33
N LEU A 84 -18.30 3.44 5.65
CA LEU A 84 -18.47 3.27 4.21
C LEU A 84 -19.89 2.84 3.85
N GLU A 85 -20.23 2.94 2.56
CA GLU A 85 -21.53 2.50 2.06
C GLU A 85 -21.69 0.98 2.26
N PRO A 86 -22.93 0.48 2.45
CA PRO A 86 -23.18 -0.94 2.58
C PRO A 86 -22.53 -1.77 1.47
N GLY A 87 -21.76 -2.78 1.84
CA GLY A 87 -21.02 -3.65 0.90
C GLY A 87 -19.64 -3.14 0.48
N GLN A 88 -19.20 -1.96 0.95
CA GLN A 88 -17.84 -1.47 0.77
C GLN A 88 -17.01 -1.70 2.04
N THR A 89 -15.93 -2.48 1.93
CA THR A 89 -14.95 -2.64 3.02
C THR A 89 -13.77 -1.68 2.89
N VAL A 90 -13.41 -1.30 1.67
CA VAL A 90 -12.27 -0.43 1.38
C VAL A 90 -12.63 0.56 0.29
N LYS A 91 -12.14 1.80 0.42
CA LYS A 91 -12.21 2.83 -0.63
C LYS A 91 -10.87 3.54 -0.74
N ILE A 92 -10.28 3.48 -1.92
CA ILE A 92 -9.03 4.18 -2.24
C ILE A 92 -9.38 5.51 -2.91
N ARG A 93 -8.79 6.59 -2.44
CA ARG A 93 -8.83 7.90 -3.10
C ARG A 93 -7.42 8.39 -3.30
N GLU A 94 -7.20 9.05 -4.42
CA GLU A 94 -5.89 9.57 -4.79
C GLU A 94 -6.02 11.03 -5.20
N VAL A 95 -5.08 11.82 -4.70
CA VAL A 95 -4.80 13.17 -5.17
C VAL A 95 -3.29 13.31 -5.36
N LYS A 96 -2.84 14.46 -5.87
CA LYS A 96 -1.41 14.74 -6.07
C LYS A 96 -0.64 14.54 -4.76
N GLY A 97 0.29 13.59 -4.77
CA GLY A 97 1.16 13.22 -3.65
C GLY A 97 0.48 12.48 -2.51
N HIS A 98 -0.81 12.15 -2.59
CA HIS A 98 -1.49 11.55 -1.45
C HIS A 98 -2.53 10.49 -1.82
N VAL A 99 -2.41 9.33 -1.19
CA VAL A 99 -3.39 8.23 -1.25
C VAL A 99 -4.07 8.06 0.10
N ASP A 100 -5.39 8.15 0.11
CA ASP A 100 -6.26 7.95 1.26
C ASP A 100 -6.99 6.60 1.11
N ILE A 101 -6.59 5.63 1.93
CA ILE A 101 -7.20 4.31 2.01
C ILE A 101 -8.16 4.31 3.19
N ARG A 102 -9.45 4.40 2.88
CA ARG A 102 -10.52 4.33 3.87
C ARG A 102 -10.92 2.88 4.07
N VAL A 103 -11.04 2.49 5.33
CA VAL A 103 -11.34 1.13 5.76
C VAL A 103 -12.62 1.18 6.58
N GLN A 104 -13.55 0.26 6.28
CA GLN A 104 -14.81 0.17 7.02
C GLN A 104 -14.52 -0.05 8.52
N ARG A 105 -15.21 0.72 9.38
CA ARG A 105 -14.87 0.86 10.81
C ARG A 105 -14.78 -0.46 11.58
N ASP A 106 -15.61 -1.43 11.22
CA ASP A 106 -15.72 -2.74 11.85
C ASP A 106 -15.05 -3.87 11.07
N ALA A 107 -14.32 -3.57 9.98
CA ALA A 107 -13.70 -4.58 9.14
C ALA A 107 -12.55 -5.31 9.85
N ALA A 108 -12.72 -6.62 10.02
CA ALA A 108 -11.66 -7.48 10.53
C ALA A 108 -10.48 -7.55 9.54
N PRO A 109 -9.24 -7.87 9.99
CA PRO A 109 -8.07 -7.96 9.11
C PRO A 109 -8.28 -8.82 7.86
N ALA A 110 -8.97 -9.97 7.98
CA ALA A 110 -9.25 -10.85 6.84
C ALA A 110 -10.18 -10.20 5.81
N GLU A 111 -11.21 -9.48 6.26
CA GLU A 111 -12.14 -8.76 5.39
C GLU A 111 -11.43 -7.60 4.69
N PHE A 112 -10.61 -6.85 5.42
CA PHE A 112 -9.76 -5.80 4.87
C PHE A 112 -8.85 -6.35 3.77
N VAL A 113 -8.10 -7.42 4.06
CA VAL A 113 -7.17 -8.08 3.11
C VAL A 113 -7.91 -8.54 1.85
N ALA A 114 -9.07 -9.19 2.01
CA ALA A 114 -9.88 -9.66 0.89
C ALA A 114 -10.34 -8.51 -0.01
N ALA A 115 -10.68 -7.36 0.57
CA ALA A 115 -11.16 -6.19 -0.17
C ALA A 115 -10.05 -5.31 -0.76
N ILE A 116 -8.94 -5.10 -0.04
CA ILE A 116 -7.86 -4.21 -0.48
C ILE A 116 -7.08 -4.77 -1.66
N ASN A 117 -6.88 -6.09 -1.73
CA ASN A 117 -6.09 -6.73 -2.80
C ASN A 117 -6.64 -6.48 -4.22
N PRO A 118 -7.93 -6.73 -4.51
CA PRO A 118 -8.49 -6.38 -5.81
C PRO A 118 -8.53 -4.85 -6.02
N ALA A 119 -8.82 -4.08 -4.98
CA ALA A 119 -8.87 -2.62 -5.06
C ALA A 119 -7.51 -1.99 -5.42
N ILE A 120 -6.42 -2.43 -4.77
CA ILE A 120 -5.06 -1.92 -5.03
C ILE A 120 -4.54 -2.36 -6.39
N THR A 121 -4.91 -3.56 -6.83
CA THR A 121 -4.57 -4.05 -8.18
C THR A 121 -5.22 -3.17 -9.24
N ALA A 122 -6.53 -2.90 -9.11
CA ALA A 122 -7.24 -2.00 -10.01
C ALA A 122 -6.71 -0.57 -9.96
N PHE A 123 -6.33 -0.10 -8.76
CA PHE A 123 -5.72 1.21 -8.56
C PHE A 123 -4.39 1.36 -9.31
N LEU A 124 -3.45 0.41 -9.12
CA LEU A 124 -2.14 0.47 -9.76
C LEU A 124 -2.21 0.32 -11.28
N ALA A 125 -3.18 -0.45 -11.79
CA ALA A 125 -3.42 -0.60 -13.23
C ALA A 125 -3.68 0.72 -13.97
N GLY A 126 -4.01 1.81 -13.26
CA GLY A 126 -4.09 3.16 -13.83
C GLY A 126 -2.77 3.71 -14.36
N GLY A 127 -1.63 3.06 -14.09
CA GLY A 127 -0.33 3.38 -14.71
C GLY A 127 0.34 4.67 -14.23
N GLN A 128 -0.15 5.26 -13.14
CA GLN A 128 0.37 6.51 -12.58
C GLN A 128 1.44 6.28 -11.51
N TRP A 129 2.01 5.09 -11.43
CA TRP A 129 2.91 4.68 -10.36
C TRP A 129 4.11 3.91 -10.92
N PHE A 130 5.29 4.16 -10.36
CA PHE A 130 6.49 3.40 -10.65
C PHE A 130 7.40 3.33 -9.42
N GLN A 131 8.23 2.30 -9.37
CA GLN A 131 9.28 2.09 -8.37
C GLN A 131 10.64 2.23 -9.07
N LEU A 132 11.61 2.87 -8.42
CA LEU A 132 13.02 2.79 -8.81
C LEU A 132 13.69 1.70 -7.97
N PHE A 133 14.07 0.58 -8.57
CA PHE A 133 14.67 -0.54 -7.86
C PHE A 133 16.01 -0.91 -8.49
N GLY A 134 17.10 -0.79 -7.72
CA GLY A 134 18.44 -1.11 -8.24
C GLY A 134 18.87 -0.29 -9.48
N GLY A 135 18.29 0.90 -9.68
CA GLY A 135 18.52 1.73 -10.87
C GLY A 135 17.57 1.46 -12.04
N GLU A 136 16.65 0.50 -11.91
CA GLU A 136 15.62 0.19 -12.90
C GLU A 136 14.29 0.87 -12.55
N ILE A 137 13.58 1.39 -13.55
CA ILE A 137 12.19 1.83 -13.41
C ILE A 137 11.28 0.63 -13.61
N VAL A 138 10.54 0.27 -12.56
CA VAL A 138 9.54 -0.80 -12.59
C VAL A 138 8.15 -0.18 -12.51
N ASP A 139 7.34 -0.43 -13.52
CA ASP A 139 5.95 0.03 -13.63
C ASP A 139 4.98 -1.16 -13.91
N MET A 140 3.72 -0.85 -14.21
CA MET A 140 2.72 -1.87 -14.57
C MET A 140 3.00 -2.58 -15.90
N SER A 141 3.78 -1.98 -16.81
CA SER A 141 4.13 -2.57 -18.11
C SER A 141 5.37 -3.47 -18.02
N SER A 142 6.15 -3.31 -16.96
CA SER A 142 7.38 -4.05 -16.73
C SER A 142 7.10 -5.54 -16.51
N PRO A 143 7.90 -6.46 -17.09
CA PRO A 143 7.71 -7.89 -16.86
C PRO A 143 7.87 -8.23 -15.38
N ASP A 144 7.19 -9.28 -14.94
CA ASP A 144 7.44 -9.84 -13.63
C ASP A 144 8.91 -10.25 -13.52
N ALA A 145 9.50 -10.00 -12.36
CA ALA A 145 10.79 -10.59 -12.06
C ALA A 145 10.54 -12.11 -12.09
N MET A 146 10.87 -12.76 -13.21
CA MET A 146 10.79 -14.21 -13.27
C MET A 146 11.62 -14.72 -12.09
N SER A 147 10.97 -15.47 -11.21
CA SER A 147 11.62 -16.28 -10.20
C SER A 147 12.63 -17.15 -10.93
N HIS A 148 13.91 -16.76 -10.87
CA HIS A 148 14.98 -17.72 -11.08
C HIS A 148 14.86 -18.71 -9.92
N ALA A 149 14.24 -19.85 -10.23
CA ALA A 149 14.17 -21.03 -9.39
C ALA A 149 15.57 -21.55 -9.03
#